data_AF-A0A223KLM6-F1
#
_entry.id   AF-A0A223KLM6-F1
#
_cell.length_a   1.000
_cell.length_b   1.000
_cell.length_c   1.000
_cell.angle_alpha   90.00
_cell.angle_beta   90.00
_cell.angle_gamma   90.00
#
_symmetry.space_group_name_H-M   'P 1'
#
loop_
_entity.id
_entity.type
_entity.pdbx_description
1 polymer ?
#
loop_
_entity_poly.entity_id
_entity_poly.type
_entity_poly.pdbx_seq_one_letter_code
_entity_poly.pdbx_strand_id
1 'polypeptide(L)'
;MFKIFLKTDKAMNDVTETMIKYGWFHSENVYKKSKNRKVLITFSWENHSLVGTFAQSLNFKEYEFIHHALIDLIDNLHATYDDSHCCLGYLEDGSQTFIVTNWAAWEKFLTTAKLKSLEGKKVSVQDENENVLLEGLLVDYETDPFNDIFTIISCSVITLFGERKTTGSNLKIEAVYE
;
A
#
# COMPACT_ATOMS: atom_id res chain seq x y z
N MET A 1 -3.90 16.02 -9.88
CA MET A 1 -4.88 15.14 -9.23
C MET A 1 -4.95 13.86 -10.04
N PHE A 2 -4.93 12.69 -9.40
CA PHE A 2 -5.03 11.40 -10.10
C PHE A 2 -6.48 11.01 -10.34
N LYS A 3 -6.71 10.20 -11.39
CA LYS A 3 -8.03 9.70 -11.78
C LYS A 3 -8.00 8.21 -12.09
N ILE A 4 -8.97 7.46 -11.60
CA ILE A 4 -9.20 6.05 -11.94
C ILE A 4 -10.64 5.88 -12.40
N PHE A 5 -10.85 5.04 -13.40
CA PHE A 5 -12.19 4.74 -13.92
C PHE A 5 -12.52 3.29 -13.62
N LEU A 6 -13.69 3.03 -13.03
CA LEU A 6 -14.21 1.68 -12.83
C LEU A 6 -15.52 1.52 -13.61
N LYS A 7 -15.62 0.46 -14.40
CA LYS A 7 -16.82 0.09 -15.16
C LYS A 7 -17.38 -1.22 -14.65
N THR A 8 -18.68 -1.24 -14.36
CA THR A 8 -19.40 -2.42 -13.86
C THR A 8 -20.75 -2.51 -14.55
N ASP A 9 -21.23 -3.74 -14.77
CA ASP A 9 -22.56 -4.00 -15.31
C ASP A 9 -23.66 -3.88 -14.24
N LYS A 10 -23.28 -3.66 -12.97
CA LYS A 10 -24.21 -3.50 -11.86
C LYS A 10 -25.01 -2.20 -11.98
N ALA A 11 -26.28 -2.25 -11.57
CA ALA A 11 -27.10 -1.06 -11.50
C ALA A 11 -26.60 -0.10 -10.41
N MET A 12 -26.89 1.20 -10.57
CA MET A 12 -26.43 2.23 -9.63
C MET A 12 -26.85 1.96 -8.18
N ASN A 13 -28.03 1.36 -7.96
CA ASN A 13 -28.49 0.99 -6.62
C ASN A 13 -27.60 -0.09 -6.00
N ASP A 14 -27.27 -1.15 -6.74
CA ASP A 14 -26.39 -2.23 -6.27
C ASP A 14 -24.97 -1.71 -5.98
N VAL A 15 -24.50 -0.77 -6.82
CA VAL A 15 -23.23 -0.07 -6.60
C VAL A 15 -23.27 0.72 -5.30
N THR A 16 -24.33 1.51 -5.09
CA THR A 16 -24.53 2.30 -3.86
C THR A 16 -24.50 1.42 -2.62
N GLU A 17 -25.27 0.32 -2.63
CA GLU A 17 -25.34 -0.63 -1.53
C GLU A 17 -23.99 -1.28 -1.25
N THR A 18 -23.27 -1.68 -2.30
CA THR A 18 -21.92 -2.26 -2.19
C THR A 18 -20.95 -1.24 -1.57
N MET A 19 -20.93 0.00 -2.06
CA MET A 19 -20.04 1.03 -1.54
C MET A 19 -20.32 1.31 -0.06
N ILE A 20 -21.58 1.47 0.35
CA ILE A 20 -21.94 1.69 1.75
C ILE A 20 -21.54 0.49 2.62
N LYS A 21 -21.82 -0.73 2.15
CA LYS A 21 -21.45 -1.98 2.85
C LYS A 21 -19.95 -2.05 3.13
N TYR A 22 -19.12 -1.65 2.18
CA TYR A 22 -17.66 -1.62 2.33
C TYR A 22 -17.14 -0.28 2.90
N GLY A 23 -17.99 0.44 3.65
CA GLY A 23 -17.59 1.58 4.47
C GLY A 23 -17.19 2.81 3.67
N TRP A 24 -17.79 3.02 2.49
CA TRP A 24 -17.74 4.28 1.78
C TRP A 24 -18.87 5.19 2.25
N PHE A 25 -18.56 6.45 2.49
CA PHE A 25 -19.55 7.45 2.90
C PHE A 25 -20.14 8.11 1.66
N HIS A 26 -21.47 8.09 1.53
CA HIS A 26 -22.17 8.75 0.43
C HIS A 26 -22.70 10.12 0.86
N SER A 27 -22.35 11.18 0.12
CA SER A 27 -22.88 12.53 0.30
C SER A 27 -22.91 13.25 -1.04
N GLU A 28 -23.99 13.97 -1.36
CA GLU A 28 -24.04 14.86 -2.54
C GLU A 28 -23.67 14.14 -3.86
N ASN A 29 -24.13 12.89 -4.05
CA ASN A 29 -23.82 12.03 -5.20
C ASN A 29 -22.34 11.62 -5.34
N VAL A 30 -21.57 11.72 -4.26
CA VAL A 30 -20.16 11.33 -4.21
C VAL A 30 -19.95 10.34 -3.08
N TYR A 31 -19.18 9.29 -3.37
CA TYR A 31 -18.71 8.31 -2.39
C TYR A 31 -17.31 8.69 -1.92
N LYS A 32 -17.06 8.62 -0.63
CA LYS A 32 -15.80 9.06 -0.01
C LYS A 32 -15.23 7.94 0.85
N LYS A 33 -13.94 7.67 0.71
CA LYS A 33 -13.19 6.81 1.63
C LYS A 33 -12.16 7.64 2.39
N SER A 34 -12.13 7.45 3.70
CA SER A 34 -11.32 8.25 4.61
C SER A 34 -10.49 7.37 5.52
N LYS A 35 -9.29 7.85 5.86
CA LYS A 35 -8.41 7.28 6.91
C LYS A 35 -8.05 8.42 7.86
N ASN A 36 -8.17 8.21 9.18
CA ASN A 36 -7.85 9.23 10.20
C ASN A 36 -8.54 10.59 9.96
N ARG A 37 -9.83 10.58 9.60
CA ARG A 37 -10.65 11.78 9.25
C ARG A 37 -10.20 12.57 8.02
N LYS A 38 -9.16 12.12 7.30
CA LYS A 38 -8.75 12.66 6.00
C LYS A 38 -9.43 11.86 4.89
N VAL A 39 -10.15 12.55 4.00
CA VAL A 39 -10.67 11.93 2.76
C VAL A 39 -9.49 11.67 1.84
N LEU A 40 -9.32 10.41 1.43
CA LEU A 40 -8.19 10.00 0.59
C LEU A 40 -8.60 9.77 -0.86
N ILE A 41 -9.81 9.29 -1.10
CA ILE A 41 -10.35 9.09 -2.45
C ILE A 41 -11.85 9.38 -2.47
N THR A 42 -12.30 9.97 -3.58
CA THR A 42 -13.71 10.23 -3.85
C THR A 42 -14.13 9.64 -5.19
N PHE A 43 -15.33 9.09 -5.28
CA PHE A 43 -15.92 8.56 -6.50
C PHE A 43 -17.23 9.28 -6.83
N SER A 44 -17.39 9.70 -8.08
CA SER A 44 -18.66 10.13 -8.66
C SER A 44 -19.19 9.06 -9.62
N TRP A 45 -20.51 8.96 -9.75
CA TRP A 45 -21.14 8.12 -10.78
C TRP A 45 -21.41 8.97 -12.03
N GLU A 46 -20.72 8.66 -13.12
CA GLU A 46 -20.79 9.41 -14.37
C GLU A 46 -20.86 8.44 -15.54
N ASN A 47 -21.82 8.61 -16.45
CA ASN A 47 -21.93 7.80 -17.68
C ASN A 47 -21.84 6.27 -17.46
N HIS A 48 -22.52 5.74 -16.43
CA HIS A 48 -22.47 4.32 -16.06
C HIS A 48 -21.08 3.83 -15.63
N SER A 49 -20.26 4.73 -15.10
CA SER A 49 -18.92 4.43 -14.59
C SER A 49 -18.69 5.16 -13.28
N LEU A 50 -17.87 4.57 -12.42
CA LEU A 50 -17.36 5.21 -11.22
C LEU A 50 -16.06 5.94 -11.57
N VAL A 51 -16.02 7.25 -11.36
CA VAL A 51 -14.83 8.09 -11.59
C VAL A 51 -14.20 8.45 -10.25
N GLY A 52 -13.08 7.81 -9.95
CA GLY A 52 -12.32 7.99 -8.72
C GLY A 52 -11.30 9.11 -8.85
N THR A 53 -11.17 9.96 -7.84
CA THR A 53 -10.20 11.05 -7.79
C THR A 53 -9.50 11.11 -6.44
N PHE A 54 -8.18 11.34 -6.46
CA PHE A 54 -7.35 11.46 -5.26
C PHE A 54 -6.10 12.33 -5.50
N ALA A 55 -5.46 12.76 -4.41
CA ALA A 55 -4.30 13.65 -4.47
C ALA A 55 -3.03 12.92 -4.96
N GLN A 56 -2.13 13.67 -5.61
CA GLN A 56 -0.80 13.17 -6.04
C GLN A 56 0.27 13.34 -4.96
N SER A 57 -0.03 14.07 -3.89
CA SER A 57 0.88 14.36 -2.78
C SER A 57 0.43 13.57 -1.55
N LEU A 58 0.35 12.24 -1.69
CA LEU A 58 0.03 11.32 -0.61
C LEU A 58 1.30 10.59 -0.17
N ASN A 59 1.35 10.16 1.08
CA ASN A 59 2.42 9.27 1.53
C ASN A 59 2.13 7.81 1.15
N PHE A 60 3.14 6.94 1.27
CA PHE A 60 3.00 5.53 0.90
C PHE A 60 1.85 4.81 1.61
N LYS A 61 1.68 5.00 2.93
CA LYS A 61 0.57 4.39 3.72
C LYS A 61 -0.82 4.89 3.33
N GLU A 62 -0.90 6.06 2.69
CA GLU A 62 -2.14 6.60 2.14
C GLU A 62 -2.41 6.02 0.75
N TYR A 63 -1.40 5.85 -0.10
CA TYR A 63 -1.54 5.13 -1.36
C TYR A 63 -1.93 3.68 -1.16
N GLU A 64 -1.28 2.99 -0.22
CA GLU A 64 -1.59 1.61 0.16
C GLU A 64 -3.05 1.47 0.61
N PHE A 65 -3.55 2.42 1.39
CA PHE A 65 -4.96 2.42 1.79
C PHE A 65 -5.90 2.59 0.59
N ILE A 66 -5.57 3.48 -0.35
CA ILE A 66 -6.35 3.66 -1.57
C ILE A 66 -6.31 2.40 -2.43
N HIS A 67 -5.13 1.80 -2.61
CA HIS A 67 -4.94 0.56 -3.37
C HIS A 67 -5.86 -0.54 -2.83
N HIS A 68 -5.79 -0.85 -1.54
CA HIS A 68 -6.64 -1.88 -0.93
C HIS A 68 -8.13 -1.55 -1.07
N ALA A 69 -8.53 -0.30 -0.85
CA ALA A 69 -9.93 0.11 -1.04
C ALA A 69 -10.41 -0.03 -2.49
N LEU A 70 -9.52 0.13 -3.47
CA LEU A 70 -9.82 -0.06 -4.89
C LEU A 70 -9.92 -1.53 -5.25
N ILE A 71 -8.99 -2.38 -4.80
CA ILE A 71 -9.04 -3.83 -5.01
C ILE A 71 -10.34 -4.41 -4.44
N ASP A 72 -10.66 -4.07 -3.19
CA ASP A 72 -11.92 -4.48 -2.56
C ASP A 72 -13.13 -4.07 -3.41
N LEU A 73 -13.13 -2.84 -3.92
CA LEU A 73 -14.24 -2.34 -4.72
C LEU A 73 -14.33 -3.02 -6.10
N ILE A 74 -13.19 -3.22 -6.77
CA ILE A 74 -13.08 -3.90 -8.06
C ILE A 74 -13.62 -5.32 -7.95
N ASP A 75 -13.18 -6.07 -6.94
CA ASP A 75 -13.58 -7.45 -6.73
C ASP A 75 -15.07 -7.57 -6.42
N ASN A 76 -15.58 -6.70 -5.53
CA ASN A 76 -16.98 -6.75 -5.11
C ASN A 76 -17.96 -6.24 -6.17
N LEU A 77 -17.53 -5.33 -7.05
CA LEU A 77 -18.34 -4.87 -8.17
C LEU A 77 -18.13 -5.70 -9.44
N HIS A 78 -17.16 -6.62 -9.44
CA HIS A 78 -16.64 -7.26 -10.65
C HIS A 78 -16.34 -6.23 -11.74
N ALA A 79 -15.72 -5.12 -11.33
CA ALA A 79 -15.49 -3.99 -12.22
C ALA A 79 -14.23 -4.20 -13.05
N THR A 80 -14.26 -3.73 -14.29
CA THR A 80 -13.03 -3.45 -15.04
C THR A 80 -12.52 -2.07 -14.64
N TYR A 81 -11.21 -1.87 -14.69
CA TYR A 81 -10.58 -0.62 -14.27
C TYR A 81 -9.64 -0.05 -15.32
N ASP A 82 -9.47 1.28 -15.30
CA ASP A 82 -8.43 2.02 -16.02
C ASP A 82 -7.78 2.99 -15.05
N ASP A 83 -6.54 2.71 -14.69
CA ASP A 83 -5.71 3.50 -13.80
C ASP A 83 -4.54 4.20 -14.51
N SER A 84 -4.57 4.29 -15.84
CA SER A 84 -3.53 4.94 -16.67
C SER A 84 -3.27 6.41 -16.30
N HIS A 85 -4.21 7.07 -15.63
CA HIS A 85 -4.10 8.44 -15.14
C HIS A 85 -3.62 8.54 -13.68
N CYS A 86 -3.12 7.44 -13.12
CA CYS A 86 -2.59 7.29 -11.77
C CYS A 86 -1.12 6.84 -11.75
N CYS A 87 -0.28 7.33 -12.67
CA CYS A 87 1.13 6.94 -12.70
C CYS A 87 1.84 7.39 -11.41
N LEU A 88 2.23 6.43 -10.58
CA LEU A 88 2.90 6.64 -9.30
C LEU A 88 4.42 6.76 -9.46
N GLY A 89 4.96 6.19 -10.53
CA GLY A 89 6.39 6.19 -10.81
C GLY A 89 6.80 5.08 -11.78
N TYR A 90 8.05 4.63 -11.61
CA TYR A 90 8.68 3.62 -12.46
C TYR A 90 9.33 2.55 -11.58
N LEU A 91 9.40 1.32 -12.12
CA LEU A 91 10.16 0.20 -11.56
C LEU A 91 11.62 0.25 -12.02
N GLU A 92 12.46 -0.67 -11.54
CA GLU A 92 13.89 -0.76 -11.90
C GLU A 92 14.14 -0.98 -13.39
N ASP A 93 13.24 -1.69 -14.06
CA ASP A 93 13.30 -1.96 -15.51
C ASP A 93 12.79 -0.79 -16.37
N GLY A 94 12.34 0.30 -15.74
CA GLY A 94 11.73 1.45 -16.42
C GLY A 94 10.25 1.30 -16.74
N SER A 95 9.61 0.20 -16.35
CA SER A 95 8.16 0.01 -16.50
C SER A 95 7.39 0.97 -15.60
N GLN A 96 6.28 1.51 -16.10
CA GLN A 96 5.40 2.38 -15.30
C GLN A 96 4.64 1.58 -14.25
N THR A 97 4.38 2.21 -13.11
CA THR A 97 3.52 1.67 -12.07
C THR A 97 2.39 2.63 -11.74
N PHE A 98 1.23 2.06 -11.44
CA PHE A 98 0.00 2.78 -11.19
C PHE A 98 -0.61 2.34 -9.84
N ILE A 99 -1.76 2.90 -9.48
CA ILE A 99 -2.39 2.63 -8.17
C ILE A 99 -2.97 1.22 -8.05
N VAL A 100 -3.27 0.54 -9.17
CA VAL A 100 -3.67 -0.87 -9.21
C VAL A 100 -2.65 -1.68 -10.01
N THR A 101 -2.32 -1.23 -11.21
CA THR A 101 -1.40 -1.91 -12.13
C THR A 101 0.04 -1.85 -11.61
N ASN A 102 0.70 -3.01 -11.51
CA ASN A 102 2.07 -3.20 -11.03
C ASN A 102 2.32 -2.79 -9.55
N TRP A 103 1.26 -2.67 -8.74
CA TRP A 103 1.37 -2.27 -7.34
C TRP A 103 2.38 -3.09 -6.52
N ALA A 104 2.27 -4.43 -6.54
CA ALA A 104 3.13 -5.31 -5.75
C ALA A 104 4.61 -5.17 -6.11
N ALA A 105 4.92 -5.01 -7.40
CA ALA A 105 6.28 -4.77 -7.86
C ALA A 105 6.81 -3.42 -7.37
N TRP A 106 5.96 -2.39 -7.34
CA TRP A 106 6.33 -1.06 -6.85
C TRP A 106 6.52 -1.02 -5.34
N GLU A 107 5.65 -1.66 -4.57
CA GLU A 107 5.80 -1.83 -3.13
C GLU A 107 7.11 -2.54 -2.79
N LYS A 108 7.42 -3.63 -3.49
CA LYS A 108 8.70 -4.34 -3.35
C LYS A 108 9.89 -3.43 -3.66
N PHE A 109 9.82 -2.68 -4.75
CA PHE A 109 10.89 -1.75 -5.15
C PHE A 109 11.13 -0.67 -4.07
N LEU A 110 10.07 0.00 -3.61
CA LEU A 110 10.15 1.04 -2.58
C LEU A 110 10.65 0.49 -1.25
N THR A 111 10.17 -0.67 -0.84
CA THR A 111 10.58 -1.29 0.42
C THR A 111 12.04 -1.73 0.36
N THR A 112 12.47 -2.31 -0.76
CA THR A 112 13.89 -2.67 -0.98
C THR A 112 14.78 -1.43 -0.94
N ALA A 113 14.38 -0.34 -1.60
CA ALA A 113 15.11 0.92 -1.58
C ALA A 113 15.18 1.53 -0.17
N LYS A 114 14.07 1.47 0.60
CA LYS A 114 14.04 1.88 2.01
C LYS A 114 15.04 1.07 2.81
N LEU A 115 15.02 -0.25 2.73
CA LEU A 115 15.90 -1.14 3.50
C LEU A 115 17.38 -0.92 3.15
N LYS A 116 17.71 -0.81 1.86
CA LYS A 116 19.07 -0.45 1.43
C LYS A 116 19.54 0.88 2.03
N SER A 117 18.63 1.85 2.15
CA SER A 117 18.96 3.15 2.77
C SER A 117 19.16 3.07 4.29
N LEU A 118 18.75 1.97 4.93
CA LEU A 118 18.90 1.70 6.36
C LEU A 118 20.12 0.83 6.68
N GLU A 119 20.76 0.21 5.69
CA GLU A 119 21.99 -0.56 5.90
C GLU A 119 23.05 0.30 6.61
N GLY A 120 23.64 -0.25 7.67
CA GLY A 120 24.60 0.45 8.54
C GLY A 120 24.00 1.52 9.46
N LYS A 121 22.68 1.74 9.46
CA LYS A 121 22.00 2.66 10.37
C LYS A 121 21.35 1.94 11.55
N LYS A 122 21.11 2.70 12.62
CA LYS A 122 20.38 2.20 13.80
C LYS A 122 18.92 1.96 13.44
N VAL A 123 18.44 0.76 13.70
CA VAL A 123 17.08 0.32 13.40
C VAL A 123 16.45 -0.40 14.60
N SER A 124 15.12 -0.44 14.59
CA SER A 124 14.28 -1.26 15.45
C SER A 124 13.58 -2.31 14.58
N VAL A 125 13.69 -3.57 14.98
CA VAL A 125 13.06 -4.72 14.33
C VAL A 125 11.87 -5.14 15.17
N GLN A 126 10.69 -5.13 14.57
CA GLN A 126 9.41 -5.38 15.24
C GLN A 126 8.68 -6.58 14.65
N ASP A 127 7.85 -7.21 15.47
CA ASP A 127 6.88 -8.21 15.01
C ASP A 127 5.62 -7.56 14.39
N GLU A 128 4.67 -8.39 13.99
CA GLU A 128 3.40 -7.99 13.39
C GLU A 128 2.56 -7.09 14.33
N ASN A 129 2.70 -7.32 15.63
CA ASN A 129 2.02 -6.61 16.71
C ASN A 129 2.77 -5.36 17.19
N GLU A 130 3.80 -4.93 16.45
CA GLU A 130 4.65 -3.78 16.77
C GLU A 130 5.50 -3.95 18.05
N ASN A 131 5.66 -5.19 18.54
CA ASN A 131 6.58 -5.45 19.64
C ASN A 131 8.02 -5.41 19.12
N VAL A 132 8.88 -4.66 19.79
CA VAL A 132 10.31 -4.62 19.48
C VAL A 132 10.97 -5.95 19.86
N LEU A 133 11.50 -6.63 18.84
CA LEU A 133 12.23 -7.88 19.00
C LEU A 133 13.74 -7.64 19.16
N LEU A 134 14.26 -6.64 18.44
CA LEU A 134 15.70 -6.39 18.36
C LEU A 134 15.99 -4.94 17.94
N GLU A 135 17.05 -4.34 18.46
CA GLU A 135 17.55 -3.03 18.01
C GLU A 135 19.07 -3.08 17.83
N GLY A 136 19.57 -2.36 16.82
CA GLY A 136 21.00 -2.32 16.52
C GLY A 136 21.28 -1.68 15.15
N LEU A 137 22.52 -1.76 14.68
CA LEU A 137 22.88 -1.33 13.33
C LEU A 137 22.49 -2.41 12.31
N LEU A 138 21.68 -2.07 11.31
CA LEU A 138 21.25 -3.04 10.30
C LEU A 138 22.46 -3.57 9.51
N VAL A 139 22.61 -4.90 9.46
CA VAL A 139 23.64 -5.57 8.68
C VAL A 139 23.04 -6.21 7.43
N ASP A 140 21.98 -7.01 7.63
CA ASP A 140 21.41 -7.83 6.56
C ASP A 140 19.95 -8.18 6.86
N TYR A 141 19.20 -8.58 5.83
CA TYR A 141 17.83 -9.05 5.92
C TYR A 141 17.53 -10.12 4.86
N GLU A 142 16.65 -11.05 5.19
CA GLU A 142 16.18 -12.09 4.28
C GLU A 142 14.67 -11.93 4.07
N THR A 143 14.23 -12.08 2.82
CA THR A 143 12.81 -12.04 2.45
C THR A 143 12.31 -13.43 2.06
N ASP A 144 11.01 -13.68 2.24
CA ASP A 144 10.37 -14.90 1.76
C ASP A 144 10.34 -14.90 0.21
N PRO A 145 11.01 -15.85 -0.47
CA PRO A 145 10.99 -15.92 -1.93
C PRO A 145 9.71 -16.57 -2.48
N PHE A 146 8.89 -17.20 -1.64
CA PHE A 146 7.67 -17.93 -2.03
C PHE A 146 6.39 -17.11 -1.84
N ASN A 147 6.49 -15.94 -1.23
CA ASN A 147 5.36 -15.04 -1.02
C ASN A 147 5.33 -13.95 -2.10
N ASP A 148 4.16 -13.73 -2.70
CA ASP A 148 3.95 -12.66 -3.68
C ASP A 148 4.04 -11.26 -3.02
N ILE A 149 3.81 -11.20 -1.71
CA ILE A 149 3.93 -9.99 -0.89
C ILE A 149 5.36 -9.91 -0.34
N PHE A 150 5.99 -8.74 -0.47
CA PHE A 150 7.33 -8.50 0.09
C PHE A 150 7.31 -8.66 1.61
N THR A 151 7.88 -9.76 2.09
CA THR A 151 7.83 -10.14 3.51
C THR A 151 9.23 -10.42 4.01
N ILE A 152 9.63 -9.75 5.09
CA ILE A 152 10.95 -9.96 5.73
C ILE A 152 10.80 -11.07 6.77
N ILE A 153 11.57 -12.14 6.62
CA ILE A 153 11.52 -13.31 7.50
C ILE A 153 12.72 -13.41 8.44
N SER A 154 13.80 -12.69 8.13
CA SER A 154 14.95 -12.59 9.02
C SER A 154 15.65 -11.24 8.93
N CYS A 155 16.25 -10.81 10.04
CA CYS A 155 17.03 -9.59 10.13
C CYS A 155 18.23 -9.80 11.06
N SER A 156 19.40 -9.33 10.64
CA SER A 156 20.63 -9.28 11.42
C SER A 156 21.02 -7.84 11.73
N VAL A 157 21.35 -7.57 13.00
CA VAL A 157 21.87 -6.28 13.44
C VAL A 157 23.12 -6.42 14.31
N ILE A 158 23.98 -5.41 14.32
CA ILE A 158 25.08 -5.29 15.29
C ILE A 158 24.56 -4.56 16.52
N THR A 159 24.71 -5.21 17.68
CA THR A 159 24.41 -4.68 19.00
C THR A 159 25.70 -4.44 19.80
N LEU A 160 25.57 -3.85 21.00
CA LEU A 160 26.69 -3.74 21.94
C LEU A 160 27.29 -5.10 22.33
N PHE A 161 26.55 -6.20 22.16
CA PHE A 161 26.97 -7.56 22.49
C PHE A 161 27.37 -8.38 21.25
N GLY A 162 27.61 -7.71 20.11
CA GLY A 162 27.93 -8.34 18.83
C GLY A 162 26.71 -8.48 17.91
N GLU A 163 26.89 -9.25 16.85
CA GLU A 163 25.84 -9.51 15.86
C GLU A 163 24.73 -10.39 16.44
N ARG A 164 23.48 -9.99 16.22
CA ARG A 164 22.29 -10.74 16.60
C ARG A 164 21.36 -10.86 15.41
N LYS A 165 20.83 -12.06 15.22
CA LYS A 165 19.84 -12.38 14.19
C LYS A 165 18.49 -12.68 14.84
N THR A 166 17.41 -12.23 14.21
CA THR A 166 16.04 -12.58 14.57
C THR A 166 15.29 -13.10 13.35
N THR A 167 14.27 -13.93 13.58
CA THR A 167 13.43 -14.53 12.53
C THR A 167 11.97 -14.40 12.91
N GLY A 168 11.09 -14.24 11.93
CA GLY A 168 9.66 -14.14 12.12
C GLY A 168 8.89 -14.35 10.81
N SER A 169 7.57 -14.32 10.89
CA SER A 169 6.67 -14.46 9.73
C SER A 169 6.51 -13.17 8.94
N ASN A 170 6.60 -12.00 9.59
CA ASN A 170 6.52 -10.69 8.94
C ASN A 170 7.19 -9.62 9.82
N LEU A 171 8.51 -9.51 9.68
CA LEU A 171 9.31 -8.54 10.44
C LEU A 171 9.20 -7.13 9.84
N LYS A 172 9.03 -6.12 10.69
CA LYS A 172 9.10 -4.70 10.30
C LYS A 172 10.43 -4.11 10.74
N ILE A 173 11.10 -3.39 9.84
CA ILE A 173 12.36 -2.68 10.12
C ILE A 173 12.13 -1.18 9.97
N GLU A 174 12.38 -0.43 11.04
CA GLU A 174 12.22 1.02 11.08
C GLU A 174 13.49 1.71 11.58
N ALA A 175 13.79 2.90 11.04
CA ALA A 175 14.88 3.72 11.53
C ALA A 175 14.62 4.21 12.96
N VAL A 176 15.66 4.19 13.79
CA VAL A 176 15.66 4.87 15.09
C VAL A 176 16.43 6.17 14.92
N TYR A 177 15.72 7.29 14.90
CA TYR A 177 16.33 8.62 14.89
C TYR A 177 16.58 9.04 16.34
N GLU A 178 17.85 9.32 16.66
CA GLU A 178 18.26 9.94 17.94
C GLU A 178 18.07 11.46 17.89
#